data_AF-A0A0J7J4F5-F1
#
_entry.id   AF-A0A0J7J4F5-F1
#
_cell.length_a   1.000
_cell.length_b   1.000
_cell.length_c   1.000
_cell.angle_alpha   90.00
_cell.angle_beta   90.00
_cell.angle_gamma   90.00
#
_symmetry.space_group_name_H-M   'P 1'
#
loop_
_entity.id
_entity.type
_entity.pdbx_description
1 polymer ?
#
loop_
_entity_poly.entity_id
_entity_poly.type
_entity_poly.pdbx_seq_one_letter_code
_entity_poly.pdbx_strand_id
1 'polypeptide(L)'
;MAVRYGNLPFREQIEYLREKVAVPTRAWTDIYGRENDHAFMVAGANRMAIVEDFQRSVLKAIENGTTLQDFRKDFDQIVERHGWSYNGSRGWRTRVIYETNLMQSYNAGREAQMADPELRRLRPFGLYRHGGSENPARNTWPTMARWCRWTIPGGVCGARRMAGAAPARST
;
A
#
# COMPACT_ATOMS: atom_id res chain seq x y z
N MET A 1 -11.32 29.81 16.33
CA MET A 1 -11.65 28.83 15.27
C MET A 1 -11.36 27.43 15.78
N ALA A 2 -12.35 26.54 15.82
CA ALA A 2 -12.13 25.15 16.21
C ALA A 2 -11.44 24.39 15.07
N VAL A 3 -10.23 23.87 15.32
CA VAL A 3 -9.51 23.02 14.37
C VAL A 3 -10.32 21.73 14.19
N ARG A 4 -10.87 21.51 12.99
CA ARG A 4 -11.51 20.24 12.62
C ARG A 4 -10.41 19.21 12.36
N TYR A 5 -10.14 18.35 13.34
CA TYR A 5 -9.17 17.24 13.24
C TYR A 5 -9.58 16.12 12.26
N GLY A 6 -10.77 16.19 11.63
CA GLY A 6 -11.35 15.10 10.85
C GLY A 6 -10.92 14.98 9.39
N ASN A 7 -10.01 15.82 8.89
CA ASN A 7 -9.58 15.77 7.48
C ASN A 7 -8.12 16.20 7.27
N LEU A 8 -7.26 15.98 8.27
CA LEU A 8 -5.84 16.23 8.06
C LEU A 8 -5.28 15.10 7.18
N PRO A 9 -4.57 15.45 6.10
CA PRO A 9 -3.92 14.46 5.25
C PRO A 9 -2.95 13.62 6.10
N PHE A 10 -2.98 12.30 5.91
CA PHE A 10 -2.10 11.40 6.65
C PHE A 10 -0.66 11.57 6.15
N ARG A 11 0.15 12.31 6.91
CA ARG A 11 1.47 12.78 6.46
C ARG A 11 2.40 11.64 6.10
N GLU A 12 2.49 10.62 6.95
CA GLU A 12 3.40 9.48 6.78
C GLU A 12 3.05 8.69 5.51
N GLN A 13 1.76 8.61 5.16
CA GLN A 13 1.32 8.00 3.90
C GLN A 13 1.75 8.82 2.67
N ILE A 14 1.64 10.16 2.75
CA ILE A 14 2.05 11.09 1.69
C ILE A 14 3.55 11.05 1.49
N GLU A 15 4.32 11.12 2.58
CA GLU A 15 5.78 11.04 2.56
C GLU A 15 6.24 9.74 1.92
N TYR A 16 5.67 8.60 2.32
CA TYR A 16 5.99 7.29 1.73
C TYR A 16 5.78 7.26 0.20
N LEU A 17 4.70 7.84 -0.32
CA LEU A 17 4.49 7.88 -1.77
C LEU A 17 5.33 8.92 -2.50
N ARG A 18 5.72 10.01 -1.85
CA ARG A 18 6.64 11.01 -2.41
C ARG A 18 8.07 10.49 -2.50
N GLU A 19 8.48 9.66 -1.56
CA GLU A 19 9.82 9.05 -1.53
C GLU A 19 9.99 7.94 -2.57
N LYS A 20 8.88 7.35 -3.06
CA LYS A 20 8.95 6.32 -4.10
C LYS A 20 9.43 6.88 -5.43
N VAL A 21 10.35 6.16 -6.06
CA VAL A 21 10.88 6.45 -7.39
C VAL A 21 9.99 5.79 -8.44
N ALA A 22 9.53 6.54 -9.44
CA ALA A 22 8.80 5.98 -10.57
C ALA A 22 9.70 5.06 -11.40
N VAL A 23 9.36 3.77 -11.50
CA VAL A 23 10.11 2.80 -12.29
C VAL A 23 9.20 2.10 -13.31
N PRO A 24 9.53 2.17 -14.61
CA PRO A 24 8.77 1.44 -15.64
C PRO A 24 9.03 -0.07 -15.54
N THR A 25 7.96 -0.86 -15.51
CA THR A 25 8.02 -2.32 -15.44
C THR A 25 7.10 -2.97 -16.46
N ARG A 26 7.46 -4.17 -16.93
CA ARG A 26 6.62 -4.98 -17.83
C ARG A 26 5.68 -5.86 -17.03
N ALA A 27 6.19 -6.50 -15.99
CA ALA A 27 5.46 -7.37 -15.10
C ALA A 27 5.59 -6.92 -13.64
N TRP A 28 4.65 -7.35 -12.80
CA TRP A 28 4.69 -7.08 -11.36
C TRP A 28 5.88 -7.76 -10.67
N THR A 29 6.47 -8.78 -11.28
CA THR A 29 7.63 -9.53 -10.77
C THR A 29 8.96 -8.86 -11.06
N ASP A 30 8.99 -7.81 -11.90
CA ASP A 30 10.24 -7.15 -12.30
C ASP A 30 10.90 -6.43 -11.10
N ILE A 31 10.10 -5.94 -10.16
CA ILE A 31 10.54 -5.37 -8.89
C ILE A 31 9.74 -6.03 -7.77
N TYR A 32 10.43 -6.83 -6.97
CA TYR A 32 9.83 -7.62 -5.90
C TYR A 32 10.59 -7.43 -4.59
N GLY A 33 9.99 -7.78 -3.46
CA GLY A 33 10.65 -7.67 -2.17
C GLY A 33 10.84 -6.22 -1.69
N ARG A 34 12.02 -5.92 -1.13
CA ARG A 34 12.30 -4.63 -0.48
C ARG A 34 12.40 -3.48 -1.48
N GLU A 35 12.70 -3.78 -2.72
CA GLU A 35 12.77 -2.82 -3.81
C GLU A 35 11.39 -2.19 -4.08
N ASN A 36 10.30 -2.90 -3.78
CA ASN A 36 8.94 -2.38 -3.90
C ASN A 36 8.65 -1.25 -2.89
N ASP A 37 9.38 -1.20 -1.77
CA ASP A 37 9.24 -0.15 -0.77
C ASP A 37 9.76 1.20 -1.29
N HIS A 38 10.69 1.17 -2.25
CA HIS A 38 11.30 2.36 -2.84
C HIS A 38 10.80 2.65 -4.26
N ALA A 39 10.18 1.70 -4.95
CA ALA A 39 9.71 1.87 -6.33
C ALA A 39 8.18 2.06 -6.41
N PHE A 40 7.74 3.10 -7.12
CA PHE A 40 6.38 3.22 -7.63
C PHE A 40 6.33 2.63 -9.04
N MET A 41 5.52 1.59 -9.23
CA MET A 41 5.43 0.89 -10.50
C MET A 41 3.98 0.56 -10.87
N VAL A 42 3.71 0.53 -12.18
CA VAL A 42 2.45 0.05 -12.73
C VAL A 42 2.79 -1.01 -13.77
N ALA A 43 2.48 -2.28 -13.47
CA ALA A 43 2.86 -3.40 -14.35
C ALA A 43 2.37 -3.19 -15.78
N GLY A 44 3.27 -3.19 -16.77
CA GLY A 44 2.93 -2.97 -18.18
C GLY A 44 2.97 -1.51 -18.63
N ALA A 45 3.18 -0.56 -17.71
CA ALA A 45 3.54 0.82 -18.04
C ALA A 45 5.06 0.88 -18.28
N ASN A 46 5.45 0.74 -19.54
CA ASN A 46 6.86 0.62 -19.96
C ASN A 46 7.56 1.98 -20.17
N ARG A 47 6.89 3.10 -19.91
CA ARG A 47 7.45 4.45 -20.04
C ARG A 47 7.38 5.17 -18.70
N MET A 48 8.50 5.77 -18.31
CA MET A 48 8.64 6.51 -17.05
C MET A 48 7.58 7.60 -16.90
N ALA A 49 7.34 8.39 -17.96
CA ALA A 49 6.37 9.48 -17.93
C ALA A 49 4.93 9.04 -17.57
N ILE A 50 4.51 7.83 -17.99
CA ILE A 50 3.20 7.26 -17.64
C ILE A 50 3.16 6.93 -16.15
N VAL A 51 4.20 6.30 -15.64
CA VAL A 51 4.30 5.85 -14.25
C VAL A 51 4.32 7.06 -13.31
N GLU A 52 5.06 8.10 -13.66
CA GLU A 52 5.06 9.36 -12.91
C GLU A 52 3.70 10.06 -12.92
N ASP A 53 3.00 10.09 -14.05
CA ASP A 53 1.65 10.67 -14.14
C ASP A 53 0.67 9.91 -13.22
N PHE A 54 0.77 8.58 -13.16
CA PHE A 54 -0.01 7.79 -12.21
C PHE A 54 0.37 8.07 -10.76
N GLN A 55 1.66 8.17 -10.46
CA GLN A 55 2.13 8.51 -9.12
C GLN A 55 1.58 9.86 -8.67
N ARG A 56 1.65 10.87 -9.55
CA ARG A 56 1.08 12.21 -9.31
C ARG A 56 -0.43 12.16 -9.08
N SER A 57 -1.17 11.39 -9.87
CA SER A 57 -2.63 11.26 -9.71
C SER A 57 -3.00 10.58 -8.39
N VAL A 58 -2.27 9.54 -7.97
CA VAL A 58 -2.50 8.87 -6.68
C VAL A 58 -2.11 9.79 -5.51
N LEU A 59 -0.99 10.50 -5.62
CA LEU A 59 -0.56 11.46 -4.61
C LEU A 59 -1.60 12.57 -4.41
N LYS A 60 -2.08 13.16 -5.51
CA LYS A 60 -3.19 14.13 -5.52
C LYS A 60 -4.44 13.57 -4.84
N ALA A 61 -4.72 12.28 -4.98
CA ALA A 61 -5.88 11.67 -4.35
C ALA A 61 -5.77 11.59 -2.83
N ILE A 62 -4.58 11.34 -2.29
CA ILE A 62 -4.34 11.28 -0.85
C ILE A 62 -4.28 12.69 -0.25
N GLU A 63 -3.61 13.62 -0.94
CA GLU A 63 -3.46 15.00 -0.48
C GLU A 63 -4.80 15.74 -0.43
N ASN A 64 -5.65 15.56 -1.45
CA ASN A 64 -6.92 16.28 -1.57
C ASN A 64 -8.15 15.46 -1.16
N GLY A 65 -7.97 14.18 -0.80
CA GLY A 65 -9.09 13.28 -0.46
C GLY A 65 -10.02 12.99 -1.65
N THR A 66 -9.48 12.84 -2.86
CA THR A 66 -10.32 12.60 -4.06
C THR A 66 -10.84 11.17 -4.12
N THR A 67 -11.85 10.93 -4.95
CA THR A 67 -12.49 9.61 -5.06
C THR A 67 -11.87 8.74 -6.15
N LEU A 68 -12.21 7.44 -6.16
CA LEU A 68 -11.89 6.54 -7.28
C LEU A 68 -12.44 7.06 -8.63
N GLN A 69 -13.55 7.78 -8.63
CA GLN A 69 -14.11 8.34 -9.87
C GLN A 69 -13.27 9.49 -10.42
N ASP A 70 -12.63 10.26 -9.54
CA ASP A 70 -11.74 11.34 -9.96
C ASP A 70 -10.42 10.78 -10.48
N PHE A 71 -9.86 9.77 -9.79
CA PHE A 71 -8.72 9.02 -10.31
C PHE A 71 -9.01 8.41 -11.68
N ARG A 72 -10.23 7.91 -11.90
CA ARG A 72 -10.66 7.37 -13.19
C ARG A 72 -10.65 8.39 -14.33
N LYS A 73 -10.97 9.66 -14.05
CA LYS A 73 -10.88 10.74 -15.05
C LYS A 73 -9.43 11.02 -15.39
N ASP A 74 -8.57 11.14 -14.37
CA ASP A 74 -7.12 11.34 -14.54
C ASP A 74 -6.52 10.15 -15.32
N PHE A 75 -6.93 8.92 -15.00
CA PHE A 75 -6.50 7.70 -15.68
C PHE A 75 -6.78 7.74 -17.18
N ASP A 76 -7.99 8.13 -17.58
CA ASP A 76 -8.35 8.19 -19.00
C ASP A 76 -7.50 9.23 -19.74
N GLN A 77 -7.29 10.40 -19.13
CA GLN A 77 -6.43 11.44 -19.70
C GLN A 77 -4.98 10.99 -19.85
N ILE A 78 -4.44 10.24 -18.88
CA ILE A 78 -3.09 9.68 -18.93
C ILE A 78 -2.99 8.63 -20.05
N VAL A 79 -3.97 7.73 -20.13
CA VAL A 79 -4.03 6.70 -21.18
C VAL A 79 -4.06 7.32 -22.57
N GLU A 80 -4.91 8.34 -22.77
CA GLU A 80 -5.06 9.05 -24.04
C GLU A 80 -3.77 9.81 -24.39
N ARG A 81 -3.25 10.62 -23.46
CA ARG A 81 -2.03 11.42 -23.65
C ARG A 81 -0.84 10.58 -24.08
N HIS A 82 -0.67 9.42 -23.46
CA HIS A 82 0.48 8.56 -23.72
C HIS A 82 0.20 7.49 -24.76
N GLY A 83 -1.04 7.29 -25.20
CA GLY A 83 -1.41 6.17 -26.08
C GLY A 83 -1.07 4.82 -25.45
N TRP A 84 -1.37 4.63 -24.16
CA TRP A 84 -1.01 3.41 -23.44
C TRP A 84 -2.09 2.33 -23.56
N SER A 85 -1.71 1.17 -24.11
CA SER A 85 -2.57 -0.02 -24.13
C SER A 85 -2.32 -0.89 -22.90
N TYR A 86 -3.39 -1.38 -22.28
CA TYR A 86 -3.34 -2.23 -21.09
C TYR A 86 -4.31 -3.41 -21.18
N ASN A 87 -4.04 -4.44 -20.40
CA ASN A 87 -4.88 -5.64 -20.32
C ASN A 87 -5.93 -5.53 -19.20
N GLY A 88 -7.11 -6.10 -19.48
CA GLY A 88 -8.25 -6.12 -18.55
C GLY A 88 -9.22 -4.95 -18.74
N SER A 89 -10.33 -4.96 -18.00
CA SER A 89 -11.32 -3.88 -18.09
C SER A 89 -10.82 -2.62 -17.39
N ARG A 90 -11.19 -1.45 -17.92
CA ARG A 90 -10.93 -0.15 -17.30
C ARG A 90 -11.28 -0.14 -15.82
N GLY A 91 -12.49 -0.62 -15.48
CA GLY A 91 -12.99 -0.60 -14.10
C GLY A 91 -12.14 -1.42 -13.12
N TRP A 92 -11.70 -2.61 -13.54
CA TRP A 92 -10.79 -3.43 -12.76
C TRP A 92 -9.41 -2.79 -12.66
N ARG A 93 -8.87 -2.31 -13.78
CA ARG A 93 -7.52 -1.75 -13.86
C ARG A 93 -7.36 -0.51 -12.99
N THR A 94 -8.28 0.44 -13.08
CA THR A 94 -8.25 1.65 -12.25
C THR A 94 -8.37 1.31 -10.77
N ARG A 95 -9.24 0.33 -10.44
CA ARG A 95 -9.48 -0.08 -9.05
C ARG A 95 -8.23 -0.69 -8.44
N VAL A 96 -7.59 -1.62 -9.14
CA VAL A 96 -6.36 -2.27 -8.66
C VAL A 96 -5.25 -1.25 -8.44
N ILE A 97 -4.99 -0.36 -9.40
CA ILE A 97 -3.93 0.66 -9.25
C ILE A 97 -4.24 1.57 -8.06
N TYR A 98 -5.46 2.08 -7.97
CA TYR A 98 -5.87 3.01 -6.93
C TYR A 98 -5.88 2.38 -5.54
N GLU A 99 -6.65 1.31 -5.35
CA GLU A 99 -6.84 0.67 -4.03
C GLU A 99 -5.53 0.07 -3.52
N THR A 100 -4.74 -0.58 -4.37
CA THR A 100 -3.47 -1.18 -3.94
C THR A 100 -2.51 -0.10 -3.44
N ASN A 101 -2.30 0.97 -4.20
CA ASN A 101 -1.38 2.02 -3.79
C ASN A 101 -1.88 2.75 -2.53
N LEU A 102 -3.18 2.98 -2.39
CA LEU A 102 -3.75 3.56 -1.19
C LEU A 102 -3.55 2.68 0.04
N MET A 103 -3.89 1.39 -0.06
CA MET A 103 -3.77 0.46 1.07
C MET A 103 -2.30 0.27 1.47
N GLN A 104 -1.40 0.11 0.50
CA GLN A 104 0.02 -0.10 0.78
C GLN A 104 0.67 1.14 1.40
N SER A 105 0.39 2.33 0.87
CA SER A 105 0.90 3.58 1.43
C SER A 105 0.34 3.87 2.82
N TYR A 106 -0.95 3.60 3.05
CA TYR A 106 -1.55 3.72 4.39
C TYR A 106 -0.89 2.76 5.38
N ASN A 107 -0.71 1.49 5.01
CA ASN A 107 -0.07 0.49 5.87
C ASN A 107 1.38 0.87 6.17
N ALA A 108 2.14 1.35 5.18
CA ALA A 108 3.50 1.83 5.37
C ALA A 108 3.57 3.03 6.31
N GLY A 109 2.63 3.99 6.18
CA GLY A 109 2.52 5.11 7.12
C GLY A 109 2.23 4.63 8.56
N ARG A 110 1.37 3.62 8.73
CA ARG A 110 1.10 3.04 10.06
C ARG A 110 2.32 2.30 10.62
N GLU A 111 3.07 1.60 9.78
CA GLU A 111 4.33 0.96 10.17
C GLU A 111 5.36 2.00 10.61
N ALA A 112 5.48 3.13 9.89
CA ALA A 112 6.35 4.24 10.26
C ALA A 112 6.00 4.83 11.64
N GLN A 113 4.71 5.00 11.93
CA GLN A 113 4.26 5.41 13.28
C GLN A 113 4.63 4.38 14.35
N MET A 114 4.52 3.09 14.05
CA MET A 114 4.93 2.01 14.96
C MET A 114 6.46 1.88 15.09
N ALA A 115 7.23 2.44 14.17
CA ALA A 115 8.68 2.49 14.19
C ALA A 115 9.26 3.52 15.17
N ASP A 116 8.44 4.43 15.70
CA ASP A 116 8.86 5.45 16.68
C ASP A 116 9.59 4.77 17.88
N PRO A 117 10.85 5.16 18.18
CA PRO A 117 11.61 4.61 19.29
C PRO A 117 10.92 4.72 20.66
N GLU A 118 10.24 5.83 20.93
CA GLU A 118 9.53 6.01 22.21
C GLU A 118 8.32 5.08 22.27
N LEU A 119 7.59 4.93 21.16
CA LEU A 119 6.48 4.00 21.09
C LEU A 119 6.95 2.55 21.22
N ARG A 120 8.06 2.16 20.59
CA ARG A 120 8.65 0.81 20.74
C ARG A 120 9.17 0.54 22.14
N ARG A 121 9.67 1.56 22.85
CA ARG A 121 10.07 1.45 24.27
C ARG A 121 8.88 1.12 25.16
N LEU A 122 7.75 1.79 24.93
CA LEU A 122 6.51 1.59 25.69
C LEU A 122 5.70 0.35 25.22
N ARG A 123 5.78 0.02 23.93
CA ARG A 123 5.06 -1.05 23.24
C ARG A 123 6.01 -1.86 22.34
N PRO A 124 6.84 -2.75 22.92
CA PRO A 124 7.89 -3.47 22.17
C PRO A 124 7.38 -4.54 21.20
N PHE A 125 6.08 -4.84 21.20
CA PHE A 125 5.48 -5.87 20.37
C PHE A 125 4.38 -5.30 19.49
N GLY A 126 4.39 -5.72 18.22
CA GLY A 126 3.36 -5.42 17.25
C GLY A 126 2.31 -6.53 17.31
N LEU A 127 1.05 -6.14 17.41
CA LEU A 127 -0.06 -7.06 17.41
C LEU A 127 -0.72 -7.05 16.04
N TYR A 128 -0.54 -8.14 15.31
CA TYR A 128 -1.32 -8.36 14.10
C TYR A 128 -2.74 -8.80 14.48
N ARG A 129 -3.73 -7.96 14.18
CA ARG A 129 -5.14 -8.28 14.39
C ARG A 129 -5.81 -8.58 13.05
N HIS A 130 -6.01 -9.85 12.75
CA HIS A 130 -6.80 -10.28 11.60
C HIS A 130 -8.28 -9.92 11.80
N GLY A 131 -9.02 -9.67 10.72
CA GLY A 131 -10.43 -9.25 10.73
C GLY A 131 -11.45 -10.27 11.24
N GLY A 132 -11.02 -11.38 11.85
CA GLY A 132 -11.89 -12.33 12.53
C GLY A 132 -13.01 -12.95 11.69
N SER A 133 -12.93 -12.94 10.35
CA SER A 133 -13.97 -13.51 9.49
C SER A 133 -14.13 -15.01 9.79
N GLU A 134 -15.21 -15.38 10.48
CA GLU A 134 -15.52 -16.75 10.87
C GLU A 134 -15.75 -17.65 9.65
N ASN A 135 -16.30 -17.08 8.57
CA ASN A 135 -16.54 -17.75 7.31
C ASN A 135 -15.89 -16.94 6.17
N PRO A 136 -14.57 -17.10 5.92
CA PRO A 136 -13.92 -16.45 4.79
C PRO A 136 -14.60 -16.89 3.49
N ALA A 137 -14.78 -15.97 2.54
CA ALA A 137 -15.44 -16.27 1.27
C ALA A 137 -14.82 -17.52 0.61
N ARG A 138 -15.68 -18.39 0.06
CA ARG A 138 -15.37 -19.74 -0.45
C ARG A 138 -14.32 -19.79 -1.58
N ASN A 139 -13.88 -18.64 -2.08
CA ASN A 139 -12.85 -18.48 -3.10
C ASN A 139 -11.45 -18.21 -2.51
N THR A 140 -11.29 -18.26 -1.20
CA THR A 140 -9.97 -18.34 -0.57
C THR A 140 -9.39 -19.73 -0.82
N TRP A 141 -8.20 -19.76 -1.43
CA TRP A 141 -7.42 -20.93 -1.84
C TRP A 141 -7.59 -22.14 -0.89
N PRO A 142 -7.81 -23.37 -1.40
CA PRO A 142 -8.16 -24.55 -0.58
C PRO A 142 -7.12 -24.92 0.48
N THR A 143 -5.91 -24.36 0.41
CA THR A 143 -4.86 -24.49 1.43
C THR A 143 -5.10 -23.70 2.71
N MET A 144 -5.84 -22.57 2.65
CA MET A 144 -5.99 -21.68 3.81
C MET A 144 -7.00 -22.20 4.85
N ALA A 145 -8.04 -22.92 4.40
CA ALA A 145 -9.06 -23.51 5.28
C ALA A 145 -8.51 -24.65 6.17
N ARG A 146 -7.43 -25.34 5.75
CA ARG A 146 -6.84 -26.43 6.53
C ARG A 146 -5.96 -25.93 7.68
N TRP A 147 -5.39 -24.73 7.53
CA TRP A 147 -4.54 -24.11 8.55
C TRP A 147 -5.34 -23.58 9.76
N CYS A 148 -6.52 -22.99 9.55
CA CYS A 148 -7.29 -22.38 10.64
C CYS A 148 -7.89 -23.38 11.66
N ARG A 149 -8.05 -24.67 11.30
CA ARG A 149 -8.74 -25.65 12.17
C ARG A 149 -7.85 -26.29 13.25
N TRP A 150 -6.53 -26.12 13.19
CA TRP A 150 -5.60 -26.86 14.06
C TRP A 150 -4.92 -26.03 15.16
N THR A 151 -5.15 -24.72 15.26
CA THR A 151 -4.28 -23.85 16.09
C THR A 151 -4.97 -23.06 17.19
N ILE A 152 -6.26 -23.27 17.48
CA ILE A 152 -6.97 -22.39 18.43
C ILE A 152 -7.75 -23.17 19.49
N PRO A 153 -7.15 -23.32 20.68
CA PRO A 153 -7.80 -23.02 21.94
C PRO A 153 -7.07 -21.83 22.60
N GLY A 154 -7.74 -20.68 22.74
CA GLY A 154 -7.23 -19.56 23.55
C GLY A 154 -6.56 -18.40 22.79
N GLY A 155 -7.24 -17.81 21.82
CA GLY A 155 -7.44 -16.35 21.72
C GLY A 155 -6.29 -15.33 21.66
N VAL A 156 -5.00 -15.70 21.59
CA VAL A 156 -3.92 -14.69 21.46
C VAL A 156 -3.06 -14.97 20.24
N CYS A 157 -3.26 -14.15 19.20
CA CYS A 157 -2.47 -14.14 17.97
C CYS A 157 -1.03 -13.70 18.23
N GLY A 158 -0.08 -14.34 17.54
CA GLY A 158 1.36 -14.21 17.78
C GLY A 158 1.88 -12.77 17.80
N ALA A 159 2.44 -12.37 18.95
CA ALA A 159 3.19 -11.14 19.10
C ALA A 159 4.59 -11.34 18.50
N ARG A 160 4.95 -10.57 17.46
CA ARG A 160 6.33 -10.47 16.99
C ARG A 160 6.96 -9.23 17.64
N ARG A 161 8.15 -9.39 18.22
CA ARG A 161 8.94 -8.24 18.69
C ARG A 161 9.19 -7.32 17.50
N MET A 162 8.82 -6.05 17.65
CA MET A 162 9.03 -5.06 16.61
C MET A 162 10.55 -4.76 16.58
N ALA A 163 11.28 -5.44 15.68
CA ALA A 163 12.73 -5.30 15.58
C ALA A 163 13.09 -3.85 15.23
N GLY A 164 13.76 -3.12 16.12
CA GLY A 164 14.31 -1.80 15.77
C GLY A 164 15.26 -1.96 14.60
N ALA A 165 15.18 -1.07 13.61
CA ALA A 165 16.25 -0.94 12.61
C ALA A 165 17.55 -0.71 13.38
N ALA A 166 18.44 -1.70 13.35
CA ALA A 166 19.79 -1.50 13.88
C ALA A 166 20.45 -0.41 13.03
N PRO A 167 21.06 0.63 13.63
CA PRO A 167 21.86 1.56 12.85
C PRO A 167 22.95 0.76 12.13
N ALA A 168 23.10 0.99 10.82
CA ALA A 168 24.20 0.44 10.06
C ALA A 168 25.51 0.88 10.72
N ARG A 169 26.22 -0.06 11.36
CA ARG A 169 27.58 0.18 11.83
C ARG A 169 28.45 0.22 10.59
N SER A 170 28.91 1.42 10.24
CA SER A 170 30.09 1.61 9.42
C SER A 170 31.31 1.15 10.23
N THR A 171 31.96 0.11 9.74
CA THR A 171 33.37 -0.20 10.03
C THR A 171 34.03 -0.49 8.69
#